data_AF-R9K286-F1
#
_entry.id   AF-R9K286-F1
#
_cell.length_a   1.000
_cell.length_b   1.000
_cell.length_c   1.000
_cell.angle_alpha   90.00
_cell.angle_beta   90.00
_cell.angle_gamma   90.00
#
_symmetry.space_group_name_H-M   'P 1'
#
loop_
_entity.id
_entity.type
_entity.pdbx_description
1 polymer ?
#
loop_
_entity_poly.entity_id
_entity_poly.type
_entity_poly.pdbx_seq_one_letter_code
_entity_poly.pdbx_strand_id
1 'polypeptide(L)' 'MGIDMRGFKVVYKERVYNALNMDWRWGDTSPEVEAEEKGIAKPKFLTVVTLNEDGEVIMLHDESCMFQFLRITN' A
#
# COMPACT_ATOMS: atom_id res chain seq x y z
N MET A 1 6.13 -10.66 -4.47
CA MET A 1 5.07 -10.90 -5.46
C MET A 1 3.98 -9.92 -5.09
N GLY A 2 3.76 -8.87 -5.88
CA GLY A 2 2.84 -7.80 -5.48
C GLY A 2 1.40 -8.03 -5.94
N ILE A 3 0.45 -7.44 -5.23
CA ILE A 3 -0.97 -7.38 -5.56
C ILE A 3 -1.17 -6.36 -6.69
N ASP A 4 -1.96 -6.74 -7.69
CA ASP A 4 -2.44 -5.83 -8.73
C ASP A 4 -3.40 -4.80 -8.12
N MET A 5 -3.06 -3.52 -8.27
CA MET A 5 -3.84 -2.41 -7.72
C MET A 5 -4.51 -1.56 -8.82
N ARG A 6 -4.49 -2.03 -10.07
CA ARG A 6 -5.22 -1.36 -11.16
C ARG A 6 -6.70 -1.23 -10.79
N GLY A 7 -7.25 -0.03 -10.97
CA GLY A 7 -8.60 0.32 -10.51
C GLY A 7 -8.63 0.95 -9.12
N PHE A 8 -7.49 1.23 -8.51
CA PHE A 8 -7.38 2.07 -7.32
C PHE A 8 -6.50 3.30 -7.58
N LYS A 9 -6.88 4.41 -6.95
CA LYS A 9 -5.98 5.52 -6.64
C LYS A 9 -5.39 5.32 -5.26
N VAL A 10 -4.20 5.85 -5.02
CA VAL A 10 -3.58 5.91 -3.70
C VAL A 10 -3.32 7.36 -3.32
N VAL A 11 -3.74 7.75 -2.12
CA VAL A 11 -3.40 9.04 -1.50
C VAL A 11 -2.17 8.81 -0.63
N TYR A 12 -1.14 9.62 -0.83
CA TYR A 12 0.09 9.60 -0.07
C TYR A 12 0.67 11.01 0.04
N LYS A 13 0.90 11.50 1.27
CA LYS A 13 1.40 12.86 1.57
C LYS A 13 0.69 13.93 0.75
N GLU A 14 -0.64 13.96 0.88
CA GLU A 14 -1.55 14.95 0.23
C GLU A 14 -1.61 14.87 -1.30
N ARG A 15 -0.95 13.90 -1.92
CA ARG A 15 -0.97 13.67 -3.37
C ARG A 15 -1.74 12.41 -3.74
N VAL A 16 -2.33 12.41 -4.92
CA VAL A 16 -3.12 11.29 -5.43
C VAL A 16 -2.44 10.69 -6.65
N TYR A 17 -2.16 9.39 -6.61
CA TYR A 17 -1.50 8.65 -7.69
C TYR A 17 -2.40 7.54 -8.21
N ASN A 18 -2.20 7.11 -9.47
CA ASN A 18 -2.79 5.87 -9.94
C ASN A 18 -1.94 4.69 -9.42
N ALA A 19 -2.55 3.76 -8.68
CA ALA A 19 -1.83 2.60 -8.17
C ALA A 19 -1.73 1.52 -9.26
N LEU A 20 -0.54 0.97 -9.43
CA LEU A 20 -0.27 -0.11 -10.37
C LEU A 20 -0.11 -1.43 -9.63
N ASN A 21 0.68 -1.44 -8.57
CA ASN A 21 1.00 -2.63 -7.80
C ASN A 21 1.32 -2.28 -6.34
N MET A 22 1.12 -3.23 -5.42
CA MET A 22 1.49 -3.09 -4.01
C MET A 22 2.11 -4.37 -3.47
N ASP A 23 3.16 -4.24 -2.66
CA ASP A 23 3.70 -5.29 -1.81
C ASP A 23 3.67 -4.84 -0.34
N TRP A 24 3.64 -5.78 0.60
CA TRP A 24 3.60 -5.49 2.03
C TRP A 24 4.73 -6.15 2.80
N ARG A 25 5.13 -5.53 3.90
CA ARG A 25 6.12 -6.08 4.82
C ARG A 25 5.56 -6.07 6.24
N TRP A 26 5.77 -7.19 6.92
CA TRP A 26 5.56 -7.31 8.37
C TRP A 26 6.68 -6.56 9.11
N GLY A 27 6.42 -6.26 10.38
CA GLY A 27 7.47 -5.73 11.27
C GLY A 27 8.32 -6.85 11.83
N ASP A 28 8.90 -6.60 13.00
CA ASP A 28 9.74 -7.59 13.70
C ASP A 28 8.95 -8.78 14.25
N THR A 29 7.64 -8.61 14.44
CA THR A 29 6.73 -9.68 14.88
C THR A 29 6.15 -10.42 13.67
N SER A 30 6.14 -11.76 13.75
CA SER A 30 5.49 -12.56 12.71
C SER A 30 3.98 -12.29 12.68
N PRO A 31 3.34 -12.37 11.50
CA PRO A 31 1.90 -12.16 11.40
C PRO A 31 1.10 -13.18 12.22
N GLU A 32 1.58 -14.41 12.37
CA GLU A 32 0.91 -15.44 13.17
C GLU A 32 0.84 -15.05 14.65
N VAL A 33 1.96 -14.58 15.21
CA VAL A 33 2.02 -14.13 16.61
C VAL A 33 1.17 -12.87 16.81
N GLU A 34 1.27 -11.88 15.91
CA GLU A 34 0.46 -10.66 16.03
C GLU A 34 -1.05 -10.96 15.91
N ALA A 35 -1.43 -11.90 15.05
CA ALA A 35 -2.82 -12.34 14.91
C ALA A 35 -3.33 -13.10 16.15
N GLU A 36 -2.50 -13.93 16.78
CA GLU A 36 -2.85 -14.64 18.01
C GLU A 36 -3.15 -13.64 19.15
N GLU A 37 -2.33 -12.61 19.31
CA GLU A 37 -2.47 -11.62 20.38
C GLU A 37 -3.59 -10.61 20.13
N LYS A 38 -3.77 -10.15 18.88
CA LYS A 38 -4.63 -9.00 18.54
C LYS A 38 -5.85 -9.36 17.71
N GLY A 39 -6.01 -10.62 17.33
CA GLY A 39 -7.04 -11.12 16.43
C GLY A 39 -6.84 -10.74 14.95
N ILE A 40 -5.90 -9.85 14.63
CA ILE A 40 -5.56 -9.44 13.27
C ILE A 40 -4.09 -9.04 13.16
N ALA A 41 -3.39 -9.59 12.17
CA ALA A 41 -2.07 -9.12 11.78
C ALA A 41 -2.18 -7.95 10.80
N LYS A 42 -1.41 -6.89 11.02
CA LYS A 42 -1.40 -5.72 10.12
C LYS A 42 0.00 -5.50 9.56
N PRO A 43 0.17 -5.39 8.23
CA PRO A 43 1.46 -5.06 7.65
C PRO A 43 1.94 -3.71 8.20
N LYS A 44 3.24 -3.60 8.47
CA LYS A 44 3.84 -2.36 8.99
C LYS A 44 4.25 -1.42 7.87
N PHE A 45 4.74 -1.95 6.76
CA PHE A 45 5.17 -1.14 5.62
C PHE A 45 4.49 -1.61 4.33
N LEU A 46 4.28 -0.66 3.44
CA LEU A 46 3.83 -0.91 2.07
C LEU A 46 4.87 -0.38 1.09
N THR A 47 5.02 -1.10 -0.01
CA THR A 47 5.67 -0.58 -1.22
C THR A 47 4.60 -0.50 -2.30
N VAL A 48 4.33 0.69 -2.81
CA VAL A 48 3.32 0.94 -3.84
C VAL A 48 4.00 1.48 -5.09
N VAL A 49 3.82 0.78 -6.21
CA VAL A 49 4.22 1.26 -7.53
C VAL A 49 3.07 2.08 -8.10
N THR A 50 3.35 3.31 -8.51
CA THR A 50 2.34 4.26 -8.96
C THR A 50 2.73 4.95 -10.26
N LEU A 51 1.74 5.52 -10.94
CA LEU A 51 1.95 6.50 -12.01
C LEU A 51 1.68 7.89 -11.45
N ASN A 52 2.66 8.79 -11.54
CA ASN A 52 2.51 10.19 -11.11
C ASN A 52 1.81 11.07 -12.17
N GLU A 53 1.61 12.34 -11.85
CA GLU A 53 0.91 13.30 -12.72
C GLU A 53 1.68 13.59 -14.03
N ASP A 54 3.01 13.42 -14.02
CA ASP A 54 3.88 13.57 -15.18
C ASP A 54 3.92 12.32 -16.07
N GLY A 55 3.23 11.23 -15.68
CA GLY A 55 3.22 9.97 -16.41
C GLY A 55 4.42 9.08 -16.12
N GLU A 56 5.16 9.32 -15.05
CA GLU A 56 6.31 8.52 -14.64
C GLU A 56 5.90 7.42 -13.65
N VAL A 57 6.53 6.24 -13.80
CA VAL A 57 6.38 5.14 -12.84
C VAL A 57 7.33 5.38 -11.68
N ILE A 58 6.77 5.57 -10.50
CA ILE A 58 7.52 5.77 -9.26
C ILE A 58 7.17 4.71 -8.21
N MET A 59 8.06 4.52 -7.25
CA MET A 59 7.88 3.60 -6.14
C MET A 59 7.80 4.39 -4.83
N LEU A 60 6.70 4.22 -4.11
CA LEU A 60 6.49 4.80 -2.78
C LEU A 60 6.70 3.70 -1.74
N HIS A 61 7.50 3.97 -0.70
CA HIS A 61 7.73 3.05 0.41
C HIS A 61 7.62 3.81 1.74
N ASP A 62 6.69 3.40 2.59
CA ASP A 62 6.45 4.03 3.88
C ASP A 62 5.64 3.10 4.81
N GLU A 63 5.37 3.57 6.03
CA GLU A 63 4.44 2.90 6.94
C GLU A 63 3.06 2.73 6.31
N SER A 64 2.41 1.59 6.58
CA SER A 64 1.12 1.24 5.97
C SER A 64 0.01 2.24 6.29
N CYS A 65 0.09 2.92 7.43
CA CYS A 65 -0.85 3.95 7.88
C CYS A 65 -0.78 5.25 7.07
N MET A 66 0.28 5.45 6.28
CA MET A 66 0.49 6.65 5.47
C MET A 66 -0.27 6.61 4.14
N PHE A 67 -0.84 5.46 3.78
CA PHE A 67 -1.50 5.24 2.50
C PHE A 67 -3.02 5.11 2.67
N GLN A 68 -3.77 5.78 1.81
CA GLN A 68 -5.21 5.57 1.66
C GLN A 68 -5.53 5.15 0.24
N PHE A 69 -6.23 4.03 0.05
CA PHE A 69 -6.62 3.55 -1.27
C PHE A 69 -8.08 3.88 -1.57
N LEU A 70 -8.33 4.42 -2.76
CA LEU A 70 -9.65 4.81 -3.23
C LEU A 70 -9.98 4.00 -4.48
N ARG A 71 -11.12 3.29 -4.48
CA ARG A 71 -11.58 2.56 -5.66
C ARG A 71 -11.97 3.56 -6.74
N ILE A 72 -11.51 3.32 -7.97
CA ILE A 72 -11.99 4.06 -9.14
C ILE A 72 -13.38 3.51 -9.48
N THR A 73 -14.41 4.34 -9.30
CA THR A 73 -15.77 4.05 -9.72
C THR A 73 -16.07 4.84 -10.99
N ASN A 74 -16.71 4.19 -11.97
CA ASN A 74 -17.25 4.84 -13.16
C ASN A 74 -18.59 5.51 -12.85
#